data_AF-A0A0U1D2D3-F1
#
_entry.id   AF-A0A0U1D2D3-F1
#
_cell.length_a   1.000
_cell.length_b   1.000
_cell.length_c   1.000
_cell.angle_alpha   90.00
_cell.angle_beta   90.00
_cell.angle_gamma   90.00
#
_symmetry.space_group_name_H-M   'P 1'
#
loop_
_entity.id
_entity.type
_entity.pdbx_description
1 polymer ?
#
loop_
_entity_poly.entity_id
_entity_poly.type
_entity_poly.pdbx_seq_one_letter_code
_entity_poly.pdbx_strand_id
1 'polypeptide(L)'
;MTTVGDADDTAEHLHPPVVEALSFATTRLRFDPFIDIDWDATENALDADDPRWELRVDASPLAATAWYAEQPLQKRVDMADGLPPIPSRSGSSSR
;
A
#
# COMPACT_ATOMS: atom_id res chain seq x y z
N MET A 1 -29.45 21.76 9.52
CA MET A 1 -29.15 22.99 10.28
C MET A 1 -28.62 22.52 11.64
N THR A 2 -27.37 22.71 12.09
CA THR A 2 -26.16 23.42 11.59
C THR A 2 -25.00 23.03 12.55
N THR A 3 -23.75 22.71 12.21
CA THR A 3 -22.99 22.54 10.94
C THR A 3 -21.77 21.60 11.17
N VAL A 4 -20.87 21.40 10.19
CA VAL A 4 -19.51 20.84 10.41
C VAL A 4 -18.71 21.77 11.33
N GLY A 5 -17.97 21.22 12.30
CA GLY A 5 -17.06 22.00 13.15
C GLY A 5 -16.68 21.37 14.48
N ASP A 6 -16.11 20.16 14.47
CA ASP A 6 -15.50 19.53 15.66
C ASP A 6 -14.21 18.75 15.30
N ALA A 7 -13.48 19.28 14.30
CA ALA A 7 -12.20 18.74 13.84
C ALA A 7 -11.00 19.56 14.38
N ASP A 8 -11.27 20.55 15.23
CA ASP A 8 -10.29 21.55 15.69
C ASP A 8 -9.64 21.13 17.03
N ASP A 9 -10.39 20.47 17.92
CA ASP A 9 -9.96 20.13 19.30
C ASP A 9 -8.87 19.03 19.37
N THR A 10 -8.57 18.37 18.24
CA THR A 10 -7.45 17.41 18.14
C THR A 10 -6.12 18.08 17.75
N ALA A 11 -6.14 19.33 17.27
CA ALA A 11 -4.94 20.01 16.78
C ALA A 11 -3.97 20.46 17.89
N GLU A 12 -4.44 20.66 19.13
CA GLU A 12 -3.64 21.25 20.21
C GLU A 12 -2.70 20.28 20.94
N HIS A 13 -2.77 18.96 20.68
CA HIS A 13 -1.74 18.02 21.14
C HIS A 13 -0.52 18.05 20.22
N LEU A 14 0.08 19.24 20.16
CA LEU A 14 1.38 19.51 19.59
C LEU A 14 2.42 18.61 20.28
N HIS A 15 2.81 17.54 19.58
CA HIS A 15 3.97 16.73 19.90
C HIS A 15 5.24 17.07 19.08
N PRO A 16 5.66 18.34 18.83
CA PRO A 16 6.95 18.65 18.21
C PRO A 16 8.13 17.88 18.80
N PRO A 17 8.28 17.67 20.13
CA PRO A 17 9.39 16.89 20.66
C PRO A 17 9.40 15.42 20.22
N VAL A 18 8.23 14.82 19.99
CA VAL A 18 8.13 13.42 19.52
C VAL A 18 8.41 13.36 18.02
N VAL A 19 7.87 14.29 17.24
CA VAL A 19 8.11 14.40 15.79
C VAL A 19 9.59 14.70 15.51
N GLU A 20 10.21 15.58 16.30
CA GLU A 20 11.65 15.89 16.25
C GLU A 20 12.50 14.68 16.62
N ALA A 21 12.17 13.99 17.72
CA ALA A 21 12.89 12.77 18.13
C ALA A 21 12.80 11.66 17.08
N LEU A 22 11.63 11.43 16.48
CA LEU A 22 11.44 10.47 15.38
C LEU A 22 12.23 10.88 14.13
N SER A 23 12.17 12.15 13.72
CA SER A 23 12.90 12.67 12.55
C SER A 23 14.42 12.60 12.73
N PHE A 24 14.91 12.81 13.96
CA PHE A 24 16.33 12.63 14.29
C PHE A 24 16.72 11.15 14.31
N ALA A 25 15.84 10.28 14.80
CA ALA A 25 16.05 8.83 14.81
C ALA A 25 16.16 8.25 13.40
N THR A 26 15.30 8.65 12.44
CA THR A 26 15.37 8.15 11.04
C THR A 26 16.65 8.55 10.31
N THR A 27 17.27 9.68 10.70
CA THR A 27 18.55 10.12 10.12
C THR A 27 19.75 9.43 10.79
N ARG A 28 19.65 9.15 12.10
CA ARG A 28 20.75 8.61 12.92
C ARG A 28 20.84 7.08 12.82
N LEU A 29 19.70 6.41 12.70
CA LEU A 29 19.60 5.01 12.29
C LEU A 29 19.64 5.02 10.76
N ARG A 30 20.84 4.85 10.19
CA ARG A 30 20.98 4.65 8.73
C ARG A 30 20.16 3.43 8.34
N PHE A 31 19.04 3.67 7.66
CA PHE A 31 18.15 2.67 7.11
C PHE A 31 18.01 2.92 5.62
N ASP A 32 18.49 2.00 4.81
CA ASP A 32 18.33 1.95 3.37
C ASP A 32 17.31 0.84 3.04
N PRO A 33 16.04 1.19 2.72
CA PRO A 33 15.00 0.19 2.48
C PRO A 33 15.35 -0.82 1.39
N PHE A 34 16.26 -0.50 0.46
CA PHE A 34 16.63 -1.42 -0.63
C PHE A 34 17.69 -2.45 -0.23
N ILE A 35 18.36 -2.27 0.91
CA ILE A 35 19.47 -3.12 1.39
C ILE A 35 19.15 -3.75 2.75
N ASP A 36 18.49 -3.00 3.64
CA ASP A 36 18.25 -3.39 5.04
C ASP A 36 16.93 -4.18 5.23
N ILE A 37 16.14 -4.35 4.16
CA ILE A 37 14.95 -5.22 4.12
C ILE A 37 15.22 -6.36 3.12
N ASP A 38 15.06 -7.60 3.57
CA ASP A 38 15.03 -8.77 2.68
C ASP A 38 13.67 -8.86 1.97
N TRP A 39 13.52 -8.14 0.86
CA TRP A 39 12.29 -8.16 0.05
C TRP A 39 12.02 -9.51 -0.64
N ASP A 40 13.03 -10.38 -0.76
CA ASP A 40 12.90 -11.72 -1.34
C ASP A 40 12.46 -12.78 -0.29
N ALA A 41 12.42 -12.41 1.00
CA ALA A 41 11.96 -13.27 2.08
C ALA A 41 10.51 -13.73 1.89
N THR A 42 10.24 -15.00 2.19
CA THR A 42 8.90 -15.60 1.98
C THR A 42 7.79 -14.92 2.78
N GLU A 43 8.09 -14.36 3.95
CA GLU A 43 7.14 -13.56 4.75
C GLU A 43 6.81 -12.18 4.14
N ASN A 44 7.68 -11.66 3.27
CA ASN A 44 7.49 -10.41 2.54
C ASN A 44 6.93 -10.64 1.12
N ALA A 45 6.69 -11.89 0.73
CA ALA A 45 6.12 -12.24 -0.57
C ALA A 45 4.70 -11.65 -0.69
N LEU A 46 4.53 -10.75 -1.66
CA LEU A 46 3.25 -10.15 -1.97
C LEU A 46 2.33 -11.18 -2.65
N ASP A 47 1.08 -11.23 -2.21
CA ASP A 47 0.04 -12.00 -2.88
C ASP A 47 -0.40 -11.25 -4.16
N ALA A 48 -0.31 -11.93 -5.30
CA ALA A 48 -0.69 -11.39 -6.61
C ALA A 48 -2.21 -11.29 -6.78
N ASP A 49 -2.98 -11.96 -5.91
CA ASP A 49 -4.45 -12.00 -5.98
C ASP A 49 -5.08 -11.14 -4.87
N ASP A 50 -4.28 -10.33 -4.12
CA ASP A 50 -4.77 -9.48 -3.03
C ASP A 50 -5.78 -8.42 -3.56
N PRO A 51 -7.02 -8.38 -3.05
CA PRO A 51 -8.02 -7.37 -3.44
C PRO A 51 -7.59 -5.91 -3.19
N ARG A 52 -6.53 -5.66 -2.41
CA ARG A 52 -5.92 -4.33 -2.26
C ARG A 52 -5.33 -3.79 -3.57
N TRP A 53 -4.98 -4.66 -4.51
CA TRP A 53 -4.54 -4.27 -5.84
C TRP A 53 -5.69 -3.86 -6.77
N GLU A 54 -6.97 -3.99 -6.38
CA GLU A 54 -8.07 -3.51 -7.23
C GLU A 54 -8.04 -1.98 -7.44
N LEU A 55 -8.45 -1.53 -8.63
CA LEU A 55 -8.57 -0.12 -8.94
C LEU A 55 -9.56 0.55 -7.97
N ARG A 56 -9.10 1.63 -7.34
CA ARG A 56 -9.95 2.44 -6.47
C ARG A 56 -10.69 3.52 -7.25
N VAL A 57 -11.92 3.81 -6.84
CA VAL A 57 -12.82 4.81 -7.45
C VAL A 57 -12.28 6.25 -7.36
N ASP A 58 -11.45 6.55 -6.35
CA ASP A 58 -10.78 7.84 -6.20
C ASP A 58 -9.57 8.00 -7.14
N ALA A 59 -8.94 6.91 -7.56
CA ALA A 59 -7.77 6.90 -8.43
C ALA A 59 -8.09 6.66 -9.92
N SER A 60 -9.16 5.94 -10.24
CA SER A 60 -9.50 5.56 -11.63
C SER A 60 -11.01 5.60 -11.91
N PRO A 61 -11.47 6.39 -12.91
CA PRO A 61 -12.87 6.38 -13.34
C PRO A 61 -13.37 5.01 -13.81
N LEU A 62 -12.47 4.12 -14.26
CA LEU A 62 -12.82 2.76 -14.69
C LEU A 62 -13.39 1.93 -13.54
N ALA A 63 -12.88 2.13 -12.32
CA ALA A 63 -13.33 1.43 -11.12
C ALA A 63 -14.80 1.72 -10.76
N ALA A 64 -15.32 2.88 -11.18
CA ALA A 64 -16.72 3.26 -10.97
C ALA A 64 -17.70 2.60 -11.95
N THR A 65 -17.22 1.80 -12.92
CA THR A 65 -18.06 1.20 -13.96
C THR A 65 -18.59 -0.18 -13.55
N ALA A 66 -19.85 -0.46 -13.89
CA ALA A 66 -20.44 -1.80 -13.69
C ALA A 66 -19.64 -2.89 -14.42
N TRP A 67 -19.13 -2.59 -15.63
CA TRP A 67 -18.26 -3.49 -16.38
C TRP A 67 -17.01 -3.91 -15.59
N TYR A 68 -16.36 -2.98 -14.86
CA TYR A 68 -15.20 -3.32 -14.04
C TYR A 68 -15.58 -4.21 -12.85
N ALA A 69 -16.72 -3.94 -12.20
CA ALA A 69 -17.22 -4.76 -11.10
C ALA A 69 -17.57 -6.21 -11.53
N GLU A 70 -18.03 -6.40 -12.77
CA GLU A 70 -18.25 -7.71 -13.42
C GLU A 70 -16.95 -8.45 -13.80
N GLN A 71 -15.81 -7.75 -13.73
CA GLN A 71 -14.44 -8.27 -13.63
C GLN A 71 -14.28 -9.49 -12.69
N PRO A 72 -13.83 -10.71 -13.10
CA PRO A 72 -13.19 -11.63 -12.16
C PRO A 72 -11.99 -10.97 -11.48
N LEU A 73 -11.75 -11.29 -10.20
CA LEU A 73 -10.75 -10.66 -9.35
C LEU A 73 -9.40 -10.47 -10.06
N GLN A 74 -8.85 -11.53 -10.67
CA GLN A 74 -7.56 -11.44 -11.36
C GLN A 74 -7.50 -10.33 -12.40
N LYS A 75 -8.50 -10.26 -13.27
CA LYS A 75 -8.58 -9.19 -14.28
C LYS A 75 -8.63 -7.80 -13.67
N ARG A 76 -9.28 -7.65 -12.50
CA ARG A 76 -9.40 -6.36 -11.80
C ARG A 76 -8.05 -5.92 -11.24
N VAL A 77 -7.26 -6.87 -10.73
CA VAL A 77 -5.89 -6.67 -10.24
C VAL A 77 -4.91 -6.42 -11.39
N ASP A 78 -4.89 -7.27 -12.43
CA ASP A 78 -4.02 -7.12 -13.61
C ASP A 78 -4.18 -5.73 -14.28
N MET A 79 -5.41 -5.21 -14.33
CA MET A 79 -5.72 -3.88 -14.88
C MET A 79 -5.24 -2.70 -14.03
N ALA A 80 -4.92 -2.93 -12.75
CA ALA A 80 -4.45 -1.90 -11.83
C ALA A 80 -2.93 -1.87 -11.73
N ASP A 81 -2.30 -3.05 -11.67
CA ASP A 81 -0.85 -3.19 -11.55
C ASP A 81 -0.12 -2.86 -12.87
N GLY A 82 -0.78 -3.10 -14.01
CA GLY A 82 -0.24 -2.78 -15.34
C GLY A 82 0.97 -3.64 -15.77
N LEU A 83 1.44 -4.52 -14.87
CA LEU A 83 2.44 -5.54 -15.12
C LEU A 83 1.80 -6.77 -15.80
N PRO A 84 2.57 -7.52 -16.61
CA PRO A 84 2.12 -8.84 -17.07
C PRO A 84 1.97 -9.79 -15.87
N PRO A 85 1.06 -10.78 -15.92
CA PRO A 85 0.80 -11.67 -14.80
C PRO A 85 2.09 -12.34 -14.33
N ILE A 86 2.39 -12.18 -13.04
CA ILE A 86 3.61 -12.69 -12.42
C ILE A 86 3.58 -14.22 -12.55
N PRO A 87 4.55 -14.87 -13.23
CA PRO A 87 4.51 -16.31 -13.41
C PRO A 87 4.59 -16.99 -12.05
N SER A 88 3.62 -17.85 -11.74
CA SER A 88 3.52 -18.55 -10.46
C SER A 88 4.87 -19.19 -10.11
N ARG A 89 5.55 -18.66 -9.09
CA ARG A 89 6.92 -19.04 -8.72
C ARG A 89 6.90 -20.42 -8.08
N SER A 90 6.78 -21.45 -8.91
CA SER A 90 6.90 -22.86 -8.54
C SER A 90 8.17 -23.05 -7.71
N GLY A 91 8.00 -23.44 -6.45
CA GLY A 91 9.06 -23.45 -5.47
C GLY A 91 10.22 -24.35 -5.88
N SER A 92 11.36 -23.74 -6.20
CA SER A 92 12.64 -24.42 -6.30
C SER A 92 13.61 -23.83 -5.27
N SER A 93 13.24 -23.94 -3.98
CA SER A 93 14.25 -23.89 -2.91
C SER A 93 15.01 -25.21 -2.92
N SER A 94 16.17 -25.21 -3.57
CA SER A 94 17.03 -26.39 -3.70
C SER A 94 18.49 -25.99 -3.83
N ARG A 95 19.12 -25.67 -2.68
CA ARG A 95 20.52 -25.91 -2.33
C ARG A 95 20.81 -25.51 -0.88
#